data_AF-A0A2M7QSW6-F1
#
_entry.id   AF-A0A2M7QSW6-F1
#
_cell.length_a   1.000
_cell.length_b   1.000
_cell.length_c   1.000
_cell.angle_alpha   90.00
_cell.angle_beta   90.00
_cell.angle_gamma   90.00
#
_symmetry.space_group_name_H-M   'P 1'
#
loop_
_entity.id
_entity.type
_entity.pdbx_description
1 polymer ?
#
loop_
_entity_poly.entity_id
_entity_poly.type
_entity_poly.pdbx_seq_one_letter_code
_entity_poly.pdbx_strand_id
1 'polypeptide(L)'
;MVTFIWILLATVFISLISFVGALTLFLKEKILNKILMYLVSFSAGALIGGAFLHLIPEAVKEVGFEENSILKVFLYLIFGFCTFFILEEFIGWHHHHSASHPEISSFSYLILIS
;
A
#
# COMPACT_ATOMS: atom_id res chain seq x y z
N MET A 1 3.81 13.63 -24.86
CA MET A 1 3.55 12.51 -25.80
C MET A 1 4.51 11.34 -25.53
N VAL A 2 5.82 11.52 -25.64
CA VAL A 2 6.82 10.45 -25.35
C VAL A 2 6.75 9.92 -23.92
N THR A 3 6.66 10.79 -22.90
CA THR A 3 6.55 10.38 -21.49
C THR A 3 5.35 9.48 -21.20
N PHE A 4 4.20 9.79 -21.80
CA PHE A 4 2.99 8.98 -21.66
C PHE A 4 3.17 7.56 -22.24
N ILE A 5 3.82 7.45 -23.40
CA ILE A 5 4.12 6.15 -24.04
C ILE A 5 5.07 5.33 -23.14
N TRP A 6 6.07 5.97 -22.53
CA TRP A 6 6.98 5.31 -21.57
C TRP A 6 6.25 4.79 -20.34
N ILE A 7 5.31 5.57 -19.78
CA ILE A 7 4.50 5.15 -18.63
C ILE A 7 3.65 3.92 -19.00
N LEU A 8 3.02 3.92 -20.18
CA LEU A 8 2.23 2.78 -20.65
C LEU A 8 3.10 1.54 -20.84
N LEU A 9 4.23 1.66 -21.52
CA LEU A 9 5.15 0.53 -21.74
C LEU A 9 5.70 -0.02 -20.42
N ALA A 10 6.11 0.86 -19.49
CA ALA A 10 6.58 0.45 -18.18
C ALA A 10 5.48 -0.30 -17.40
N THR A 11 4.24 0.20 -17.44
CA THR A 11 3.11 -0.41 -16.72
C THR A 11 2.76 -1.78 -17.30
N VAL A 12 2.74 -1.93 -18.63
CA VAL A 12 2.55 -3.23 -19.30
C VAL A 12 3.65 -4.21 -18.90
N PHE A 13 4.90 -3.76 -18.88
CA PHE A 13 6.03 -4.60 -18.53
C PHE A 13 5.97 -5.05 -17.06
N ILE A 14 5.65 -4.15 -16.13
CA ILE A 14 5.46 -4.46 -14.71
C ILE A 14 4.28 -5.44 -14.53
N SER A 15 3.19 -5.29 -15.30
CA SER A 15 2.07 -6.22 -15.28
C SER A 15 2.48 -7.64 -15.72
N LEU A 16 3.35 -7.76 -16.73
CA LEU A 16 3.88 -9.07 -17.15
C LEU A 16 4.77 -9.69 -16.07
N ILE A 17 5.56 -8.89 -15.36
CA ILE A 17 6.37 -9.35 -14.22
C ILE A 17 5.47 -9.80 -13.06
N SER A 18 4.36 -9.11 -12.81
CA SER A 18 3.40 -9.50 -11.76
C SER A 18 2.84 -10.93 -11.99
N PHE A 19 2.80 -11.39 -13.24
CA PHE A 19 2.42 -12.76 -13.59
C PHE A 19 3.36 -13.83 -13.01
N VAL A 20 4.58 -13.48 -12.60
CA VAL A 20 5.47 -14.38 -11.84
C VAL A 20 4.80 -14.84 -10.54
N GLY A 21 3.94 -14.00 -9.95
CA GLY A 21 3.11 -14.39 -8.81
C GLY A 21 2.20 -15.59 -9.08
N ALA A 22 1.78 -15.83 -10.33
CA ALA A 22 0.98 -17.01 -10.70
C ALA A 22 1.74 -18.33 -10.49
N LEU A 23 3.08 -18.31 -10.45
CA LEU A 23 3.88 -19.49 -10.11
C LEU A 23 3.59 -20.01 -8.70
N THR A 24 3.08 -19.15 -7.80
CA THR A 24 2.66 -19.56 -6.45
C THR A 24 1.51 -20.57 -6.46
N LEU A 25 0.70 -20.62 -7.54
CA LEU A 25 -0.38 -21.60 -7.71
C LEU A 25 0.13 -23.04 -7.89
N PHE A 26 1.38 -23.21 -8.35
CA PHE A 26 2.02 -24.52 -8.51
C PHE A 26 2.73 -24.99 -7.23
N LEU A 27 2.85 -24.13 -6.20
CA LEU A 27 3.50 -24.48 -4.93
C LEU A 27 2.54 -25.23 -3.99
N LYS A 28 3.11 -26.13 -3.19
CA LYS A 28 2.35 -26.79 -2.11
C LYS A 28 1.99 -25.78 -1.02
N GLU A 29 0.76 -25.87 -0.52
CA GLU A 29 0.20 -25.00 0.53
C GLU A 29 1.11 -24.85 1.76
N LYS A 30 1.75 -25.93 2.22
CA LYS A 30 2.69 -25.90 3.35
C LYS A 30 3.89 -24.98 3.13
N ILE A 31 4.41 -24.94 1.90
CA ILE A 31 5.55 -24.09 1.55
C ILE A 31 5.06 -22.66 1.39
N LEU A 32 3.93 -22.48 0.71
CA LEU A 32 3.30 -21.18 0.49
C LEU A 32 3.05 -20.45 1.81
N ASN A 33 2.40 -21.09 2.78
CA ASN A 33 2.12 -20.49 4.09
C ASN A 33 3.39 -20.05 4.83
N LYS A 34 4.51 -20.77 4.66
CA LYS A 34 5.78 -20.40 5.28
C LYS A 34 6.44 -19.19 4.59
N ILE A 35 6.39 -19.12 3.27
CA ILE A 35 7.02 -18.02 2.50
C ILE A 35 6.15 -16.77 2.41
N LEU A 36 4.82 -16.91 2.52
CA LEU A 36 3.87 -15.80 2.42
C LEU A 36 4.19 -14.68 3.40
N MET A 37 4.48 -15.03 4.66
CA MET A 37 4.80 -14.02 5.66
C MET A 37 6.08 -13.24 5.33
N TYR A 38 7.09 -13.90 4.75
CA TYR A 38 8.31 -13.23 4.28
C TYR A 38 8.06 -12.37 3.03
N LEU A 39 7.22 -12.82 2.11
CA LEU A 39 6.87 -12.05 0.90
C LEU A 39 6.04 -10.82 1.24
N VAL A 40 5.09 -10.94 2.18
CA VAL A 40 4.27 -9.83 2.66
C VAL A 40 5.13 -8.83 3.43
N SER A 41 6.01 -9.28 4.34
CA SER A 41 6.89 -8.37 5.06
C SER A 41 7.89 -7.67 4.14
N PHE A 42 8.41 -8.38 3.13
CA PHE A 42 9.26 -7.78 2.10
C PHE A 42 8.49 -6.72 1.29
N SER A 43 7.27 -7.01 0.87
CA SER A 43 6.43 -6.07 0.11
C SER A 43 6.09 -4.83 0.94
N ALA A 44 5.69 -5.02 2.20
CA ALA A 44 5.42 -3.92 3.13
C ALA A 44 6.67 -3.04 3.32
N GLY A 45 7.83 -3.66 3.54
CA GLY A 45 9.11 -2.95 3.66
C GLY A 45 9.50 -2.19 2.39
N ALA A 46 9.30 -2.78 1.21
CA ALA A 46 9.60 -2.14 -0.07
C ALA A 46 8.67 -0.94 -0.35
N LEU A 47 7.37 -1.05 -0.03
CA LEU A 47 6.40 0.03 -0.18
C LEU A 47 6.69 1.19 0.79
N ILE A 48 6.95 0.89 2.07
CA ILE A 48 7.33 1.90 3.06
C ILE A 48 8.66 2.55 2.65
N GLY A 49 9.66 1.75 2.29
CA GLY A 49 10.95 2.25 1.82
C GLY A 49 10.82 3.16 0.59
N GLY A 50 10.03 2.76 -0.40
CA GLY A 50 9.75 3.58 -1.58
C GLY A 50 9.03 4.89 -1.24
N ALA A 51 8.05 4.84 -0.33
CA ALA A 51 7.35 6.04 0.12
C ALA A 51 8.29 7.02 0.83
N PHE A 52 9.04 6.56 1.85
CA PHE A 52 9.85 7.42 2.70
C PHE A 52 11.20 7.83 2.12
N LEU A 53 11.86 6.94 1.37
CA LEU A 53 13.20 7.20 0.84
C LEU A 53 13.19 7.80 -0.56
N HIS A 54 12.10 7.62 -1.31
CA HIS A 54 12.01 8.08 -2.69
C HIS A 54 10.88 9.10 -2.90
N LEU A 55 9.61 8.75 -2.64
CA LEU A 55 8.47 9.62 -2.98
C LEU A 55 8.42 10.90 -2.15
N ILE A 56 8.53 10.79 -0.81
CA ILE A 56 8.47 11.98 0.08
C ILE A 56 9.64 12.94 -0.19
N PRO A 57 10.91 12.49 -0.24
CA PRO A 57 12.03 13.40 -0.50
C PRO A 57 11.96 14.04 -1.88
N GLU A 58 11.50 13.31 -2.91
CA GLU A 58 11.33 13.87 -4.25
C GLU A 58 10.23 14.93 -4.30
N ALA A 59 9.08 14.67 -3.66
CA ALA A 59 7.99 15.63 -3.57
C ALA A 59 8.42 16.93 -2.88
N VAL A 60 9.21 16.83 -1.79
CA VAL A 60 9.78 18.00 -1.10
C VAL A 60 10.76 18.78 -1.99
N LYS A 61 11.60 18.09 -2.77
CA LYS A 61 12.51 18.75 -3.71
C LYS A 61 11.76 19.48 -4.82
N GLU A 62 10.67 18.91 -5.32
CA GLU A 62 9.92 19.45 -6.46
C GLU A 62 9.10 20.69 -6.09
N VAL A 63 8.54 20.76 -4.87
CA VAL A 63 7.81 21.94 -4.38
C VAL A 63 8.70 23.06 -3.83
N GLY A 64 10.00 22.78 -3.64
CA GLY A 64 10.97 23.71 -3.07
C GLY A 64 10.97 23.78 -1.54
N PHE A 65 12.01 24.39 -0.97
CA PHE A 65 12.26 24.42 0.48
C PHE A 65 11.53 25.54 1.25
N GLU A 66 10.47 26.12 0.67
CA GLU A 66 9.64 27.09 1.39
C GLU A 66 8.76 26.37 2.41
N GLU A 67 8.68 26.91 3.63
CA GLU A 67 7.91 26.29 4.73
C GLU A 67 6.46 25.97 4.32
N ASN A 68 5.78 26.92 3.66
CA ASN A 68 4.40 26.74 3.20
C ASN A 68 4.23 25.64 2.14
N SER A 69 5.24 25.39 1.30
CA SER A 69 5.20 24.36 0.27
C SER A 69 5.41 22.97 0.85
N ILE A 70 6.35 22.84 1.79
CA ILE A 70 6.61 21.60 2.52
C ILE A 70 5.38 21.20 3.34
N LEU A 71 4.75 22.16 4.04
CA LEU A 71 3.52 21.90 4.80
C LEU A 71 2.41 21.30 3.93
N LYS A 72 2.25 21.75 2.68
CA LYS A 72 1.27 21.18 1.74
C LYS A 72 1.54 19.70 1.44
N VAL A 73 2.81 19.31 1.23
CA VAL A 73 3.18 17.91 0.97
C VAL A 73 2.78 17.01 2.14
N PHE A 74 3.09 17.42 3.37
CA PHE A 74 2.70 16.66 4.56
C PHE A 74 1.19 16.66 4.81
N LEU A 75 0.48 17.74 4.48
CA LEU A 75 -1.00 17.77 4.53
C LEU A 75 -1.61 16.77 3.54
N TYR A 76 -1.09 16.67 2.31
CA TYR A 76 -1.52 15.65 1.35
C TYR A 76 -1.19 14.23 1.81
N LEU A 77 -0.04 14.03 2.47
CA LEU A 77 0.32 12.74 3.06
C LEU A 77 -0.69 12.31 4.12
N ILE A 78 -1.01 13.20 5.07
CA ILE A 78 -2.01 12.95 6.12
C ILE A 78 -3.38 12.70 5.50
N PHE A 79 -3.77 13.52 4.52
CA PHE A 79 -5.03 13.34 3.80
C PHE A 79 -5.12 11.97 3.13
N GLY A 80 -4.03 11.49 2.54
CA GLY A 80 -3.91 10.14 2.00
C GLY A 80 -4.16 9.06 3.07
N PHE A 81 -3.47 9.15 4.22
CA PHE A 81 -3.68 8.23 5.34
C PHE A 81 -5.12 8.25 5.86
N CYS A 82 -5.71 9.43 6.06
CA CYS A 82 -7.11 9.57 6.47
C CYS A 82 -8.09 8.95 5.45
N THR A 83 -7.83 9.15 4.15
CA THR A 83 -8.66 8.57 3.09
C THR A 83 -8.59 7.05 3.08
N PHE A 84 -7.38 6.48 3.18
CA PHE A 84 -7.21 5.02 3.25
C PHE A 84 -7.79 4.43 4.54
N PHE A 85 -7.71 5.15 5.67
CA PHE A 85 -8.34 4.75 6.92
C PHE A 85 -9.88 4.71 6.81
N ILE A 86 -10.50 5.72 6.19
CA ILE A 86 -11.95 5.71 5.94
C ILE A 86 -12.32 4.57 4.98
N LEU A 87 -11.50 4.33 3.95
CA LEU A 87 -11.71 3.25 2.99
C LEU A 87 -11.61 1.86 3.66
N GLU A 88 -10.67 1.68 4.60
CA GLU A 88 -10.57 0.48 5.42
C GLU A 88 -11.85 0.24 6.24
N GLU A 89 -12.34 1.27 6.94
CA GLU A 89 -13.56 1.18 7.74
C GLU A 89 -14.79 0.84 6.87
N PHE A 90 -14.88 1.42 5.67
CA PHE A 90 -15.96 1.12 4.73
C PHE A 90 -15.92 -0.34 4.23
N ILE A 91 -14.74 -0.88 3.94
CA ILE A 91 -14.58 -2.29 3.52
C ILE A 91 -14.86 -3.22 4.70
N GLY A 92 -14.36 -2.90 5.90
CA GLY A 92 -14.61 -3.67 7.12
C GLY A 92 -16.08 -3.73 7.50
N TRP A 93 -16.84 -2.64 7.27
CA TRP A 93 -18.27 -2.58 7.54
C TRP A 93 -19.09 -3.61 6.73
N HIS A 94 -18.74 -3.86 5.47
CA HIS A 94 -19.50 -4.81 4.63
C HIS A 94 -19.30 -6.28 5.03
N HIS A 95 -18.23 -6.62 5.75
CA HIS A 95 -17.95 -8.00 6.16
C HIS A 95 -18.73 -8.46 7.40
N HIS A 96 -19.55 -7.60 8.02
CA HIS A 96 -20.32 -7.95 9.23
C HIS A 96 -21.69 -8.61 8.96
N HIS A 97 -21.88 -9.24 7.80
CA HIS A 97 -23.18 -9.88 7.46
C HIS A 97 -23.11 -11.35 7.04
N SER A 98 -21.97 -12.04 7.17
CA SER A 98 -21.94 -13.49 6.96
C SER A 98 -20.78 -14.17 7.71
N ALA A 99 -21.14 -15.19 8.49
CA ALA A 99 -20.31 -16.18 9.17
C ALA A 99 -19.73 -15.79 10.55
N SER A 100 -20.38 -16.35 11.57
CA SER A 100 -19.90 -16.59 12.92
C SER A 100 -18.52 -17.27 12.95
N HIS A 101 -17.46 -16.53 13.26
CA HIS A 101 -16.15 -17.04 13.67
C HIS A 101 -15.60 -16.17 14.82
N PRO A 102 -14.71 -16.70 15.69
CA PRO A 102 -14.29 -16.03 16.91
C PRO A 102 -13.52 -14.75 16.58
N GLU A 103 -13.88 -13.70 17.31
CA GLU A 103 -13.47 -12.30 17.15
C GLU A 103 -11.96 -12.11 16.93
N ILE A 104 -11.59 -11.61 15.75
CA ILE A 104 -10.37 -10.83 15.58
C ILE A 104 -10.85 -9.38 15.56
N SER A 105 -10.77 -8.71 16.71
CA SER A 105 -11.12 -7.30 16.83
C SER A 105 -10.27 -6.47 15.87
N SER A 106 -10.91 -5.80 14.92
CA SER A 106 -10.29 -4.84 14.01
C SER A 106 -9.49 -3.81 14.81
N PHE A 107 -8.23 -3.59 14.40
CA PHE A 107 -7.30 -2.63 15.01
C PHE A 107 -7.84 -1.17 15.02
N SER A 108 -8.96 -0.89 14.35
CA SER A 108 -9.65 0.41 14.29
C SER A 108 -9.91 1.04 15.68
N TYR A 109 -10.31 0.25 16.68
CA TYR A 109 -10.65 0.78 18.00
C TYR A 109 -9.45 1.35 18.77
N LEU A 110 -8.24 0.84 18.51
CA LEU A 110 -7.02 1.33 19.16
C LEU A 110 -6.53 2.66 18.55
N ILE A 111 -6.81 2.91 17.28
CA ILE A 111 -6.44 4.17 16.58
C ILE A 111 -7.38 5.32 16.97
N LEU A 112 -8.65 5.02 17.31
CA LEU A 112 -9.63 6.04 17.71
C LEU A 112 -9.50 6.49 19.18
N ILE A 113 -8.93 5.63 20.03
CA ILE A 113 -8.77 5.86 21.47
C ILE A 113 -7.37 6.36 21.85
N SER A 114 -6.38 6.18 20.97
CA SER A 114 -5.03 6.72 21.16
C SER A 114 -4.91 8.16 20.69
#